data_AF-A0A7C6AQG1-F1
#
_entry.id   AF-A0A7C6AQG1-F1
#
_cell.length_a   1.000
_cell.length_b   1.000
_cell.length_c   1.000
_cell.angle_alpha   90.00
_cell.angle_beta   90.00
_cell.angle_gamma   90.00
#
_symmetry.space_group_name_H-M   'P 1'
#
loop_
_entity.id
_entity.type
_entity.pdbx_description
1 polymer ?
#
loop_
_entity_poly.entity_id
_entity_poly.type
_entity_poly.pdbx_seq_one_letter_code
_entity_poly.pdbx_strand_id
1 'polypeptide(L)'
;MQDKWEDYRQKASELISKAIDSTQRLTKIGQIRVDILSLKREIDRQFTLLGKHVYQLAKEDRLASLADDETLQNTVTKVDELKERIAQKEAQIEELRKPKTE
;
A
#
# COMPACT_ATOMS: atom_id res chain seq x y z
N MET A 1 -36.30 -14.88 -35.30
CA MET A 1 -35.04 -15.61 -35.02
C MET A 1 -33.80 -14.71 -35.08
N GLN A 2 -33.74 -13.69 -35.95
CA GLN A 2 -32.65 -12.69 -35.98
C GLN A 2 -32.48 -11.92 -34.65
N ASP A 3 -33.59 -11.58 -34.00
CA ASP A 3 -33.65 -10.84 -32.73
C ASP A 3 -32.88 -11.50 -31.56
N LYS A 4 -32.87 -12.84 -31.52
CA LYS A 4 -32.13 -13.58 -30.48
C LYS A 4 -30.62 -13.51 -30.70
N TRP A 5 -30.15 -13.47 -31.94
CA TRP A 5 -28.71 -13.46 -32.27
C TRP A 5 -28.05 -12.12 -31.96
N GLU A 6 -28.76 -11.02 -32.17
CA GLU A 6 -28.30 -9.69 -31.78
C GLU A 6 -28.22 -9.54 -30.27
N ASP A 7 -29.22 -10.03 -29.54
CA ASP A 7 -29.24 -10.04 -28.07
C ASP A 7 -28.08 -10.87 -27.48
N TYR A 8 -27.73 -12.01 -28.08
CA TYR A 8 -26.54 -12.78 -27.69
C TYR A 8 -25.22 -12.03 -27.92
N ARG A 9 -25.08 -11.34 -29.06
CA ARG A 9 -23.87 -10.54 -29.34
C ARG A 9 -23.73 -9.37 -28.40
N GLN A 10 -24.83 -8.69 -28.08
CA GLN A 10 -24.83 -7.58 -27.13
C GLN A 10 -24.41 -8.06 -25.73
N LYS A 11 -25.01 -9.15 -25.24
CA LYS A 11 -24.64 -9.75 -23.95
C LYS A 11 -23.17 -10.19 -23.90
N ALA A 12 -22.66 -10.79 -24.97
CA ALA A 12 -21.26 -11.18 -25.07
C ALA A 12 -20.32 -9.96 -25.01
N SER A 13 -20.66 -8.87 -25.73
CA SER A 13 -19.91 -7.62 -25.70
C SER A 13 -19.89 -6.98 -24.30
N GLU A 14 -21.04 -6.95 -23.62
CA GLU A 14 -21.16 -6.43 -22.25
C GLU A 14 -20.34 -7.25 -21.24
N LEU A 15 -20.34 -8.58 -21.37
CA LEU A 15 -19.52 -9.46 -20.53
C LEU A 15 -18.03 -9.20 -20.74
N ILE A 16 -17.59 -9.05 -21.99
CA ILE A 16 -16.20 -8.74 -22.33
C ILE A 16 -15.80 -7.38 -21.74
N SER A 17 -16.64 -6.36 -21.91
CA SER A 17 -16.41 -5.02 -21.35
C SER A 17 -16.28 -5.06 -19.82
N LYS A 18 -17.21 -5.73 -19.13
CA LYS A 18 -17.16 -5.91 -17.66
C LYS A 18 -15.91 -6.66 -17.20
N ALA A 19 -15.46 -7.66 -17.96
CA ALA A 19 -14.24 -8.42 -17.66
C ALA A 19 -12.97 -7.56 -17.82
N ILE A 20 -12.89 -6.73 -18.87
CA ILE A 20 -11.78 -5.79 -19.07
C ILE A 20 -11.73 -4.78 -17.91
N ASP A 21 -12.87 -4.19 -17.57
CA ASP A 21 -13.00 -3.25 -16.45
C ASP A 21 -12.55 -3.88 -15.13
N SER A 22 -12.94 -5.14 -14.88
CA SER A 22 -12.56 -5.90 -13.70
C SER A 22 -11.06 -6.21 -13.68
N THR A 23 -10.50 -6.58 -14.83
CA THR A 23 -9.06 -6.87 -14.97
C THR A 23 -8.22 -5.63 -14.70
N GLN A 24 -8.60 -4.48 -15.28
CA GLN A 24 -7.91 -3.21 -15.04
C GLN A 24 -7.94 -2.82 -13.55
N ARG A 25 -9.07 -3.01 -12.87
CA ARG A 25 -9.19 -2.77 -11.42
C ARG A 25 -8.23 -3.67 -10.63
N LEU A 26 -8.22 -4.98 -10.91
CA LEU A 26 -7.33 -5.93 -10.23
C LEU A 26 -5.86 -5.59 -10.45
N THR A 27 -5.47 -5.20 -11.67
CA THR A 27 -4.11 -4.74 -11.97
C THR A 27 -3.72 -3.52 -11.14
N LYS A 28 -4.60 -2.50 -11.05
CA LYS A 28 -4.35 -1.31 -10.22
C LYS A 28 -4.22 -1.66 -8.73
N ILE A 29 -5.08 -2.53 -8.21
CA ILE A 29 -4.98 -3.02 -6.82
C ILE A 29 -3.64 -3.74 -6.61
N GLY A 30 -3.22 -4.57 -7.57
CA GLY A 30 -1.94 -5.27 -7.53
C GLY A 30 -0.75 -4.30 -7.46
N GLN A 31 -0.75 -3.25 -8.27
CA GLN A 31 0.28 -2.19 -8.22
C GLN A 31 0.33 -1.51 -6.86
N ILE A 32 -0.82 -1.09 -6.31
CA ILE A 32 -0.89 -0.44 -5.01
C ILE A 32 -0.39 -1.38 -3.89
N ARG A 33 -0.66 -2.68 -3.98
CA ARG A 33 -0.15 -3.67 -3.01
C ARG A 33 1.37 -3.80 -3.04
N VAL A 34 1.98 -3.76 -4.22
CA VAL A 34 3.45 -3.77 -4.37
C VAL A 34 4.06 -2.51 -3.74
N ASP A 35 3.42 -1.35 -3.91
CA ASP A 35 3.83 -0.11 -3.25
C ASP A 35 3.75 -0.23 -1.72
N ILE A 36 2.62 -0.75 -1.19
CA ILE A 36 2.45 -0.97 0.25
C ILE A 36 3.55 -1.89 0.79
N LEU A 37 3.85 -2.98 0.09
CA LEU A 37 4.93 -3.90 0.49
C LEU A 37 6.29 -3.17 0.54
N SER A 38 6.54 -2.28 -0.42
CA SER A 38 7.78 -1.50 -0.48
C SER A 38 7.86 -0.51 0.68
N LEU A 39 6.75 0.16 1.04
CA LEU A 39 6.68 1.05 2.21
C LEU A 39 6.88 0.27 3.53
N LYS A 40 6.29 -0.92 3.67
CA LYS A 40 6.48 -1.79 4.85
C LYS A 40 7.95 -2.20 5.01
N ARG A 41 8.60 -2.60 3.92
CA ARG A 41 10.05 -2.89 3.92
C ARG A 41 10.89 -1.68 4.32
N GLU A 42 10.47 -0.48 3.95
CA GLU A 42 11.18 0.73 4.36
C GLU A 42 11.04 0.97 5.87
N ILE A 43 9.85 0.77 6.45
CA ILE A 43 9.67 0.80 7.91
C ILE A 43 10.60 -0.20 8.61
N ASP A 44 10.69 -1.44 8.10
CA ASP A 44 11.58 -2.47 8.67
C ASP A 44 13.06 -2.03 8.65
N ARG A 45 13.49 -1.34 7.59
CA ARG A 45 14.84 -0.77 7.50
C ARG A 45 15.06 0.33 8.52
N GLN A 46 14.08 1.23 8.70
CA GLN A 46 14.16 2.30 9.70
C GLN A 46 14.30 1.72 11.11
N PHE A 47 13.52 0.69 11.45
CA PHE A 47 13.67 0.00 12.74
C PHE A 47 15.00 -0.74 12.88
N THR A 48 15.52 -1.33 11.80
CA THR A 48 16.84 -1.97 11.82
C THR A 48 17.95 -0.95 12.08
N LEU A 49 17.88 0.23 11.45
CA LEU A 49 18.84 1.31 11.66
C LEU A 49 18.79 1.83 13.10
N LEU A 50 17.59 2.06 13.61
CA LEU A 50 17.39 2.50 14.99
C LEU A 50 17.89 1.46 15.99
N GLY A 51 17.59 0.18 15.78
CA GLY A 51 18.08 -0.90 16.65
C GLY A 51 19.61 -0.96 16.69
N LYS A 52 20.28 -0.77 15.54
CA LYS A 52 21.75 -0.67 15.49
C LYS A 52 22.26 0.55 16.27
N HIS A 53 21.61 1.70 16.13
CA HIS A 53 21.97 2.92 16.83
C HIS A 53 21.83 2.77 18.35
N VAL A 54 20.68 2.27 18.81
CA VAL A 54 20.41 2.01 20.23
C VAL A 54 21.39 0.99 20.81
N TYR A 55 21.70 -0.07 20.07
CA TYR A 55 22.71 -1.04 20.49
C TYR A 55 24.09 -0.40 20.69
N GLN A 56 24.50 0.47 19.77
CA GLN A 56 25.78 1.18 19.87
C GLN A 56 25.80 2.11 21.09
N LEU A 57 24.73 2.89 21.31
CA LEU A 57 24.60 3.75 22.49
C LEU A 57 24.62 2.95 23.80
N ALA A 58 23.98 1.78 23.84
CA ALA A 58 24.02 0.87 24.98
C ALA A 58 25.43 0.37 25.27
N LYS A 59 26.17 -0.02 24.22
CA LYS A 59 27.56 -0.46 24.36
C LYS A 59 28.49 0.66 24.86
N GLU A 60 28.18 1.90 24.55
CA GLU A 60 28.95 3.08 24.97
C GLU A 60 28.52 3.67 26.33
N ASP A 61 27.58 3.04 27.05
CA ASP A 61 26.96 3.58 28.28
C ASP A 61 26.31 4.97 28.08
N ARG A 62 25.82 5.23 26.85
CA ARG A 62 25.21 6.50 26.41
C ARG A 62 23.71 6.41 26.15
N LEU A 63 23.03 5.35 26.61
CA LEU A 63 21.57 5.21 26.42
C LEU A 63 20.76 6.40 26.95
N ALA A 64 21.23 7.09 28.00
CA ALA A 64 20.56 8.27 28.53
C ALA A 64 20.43 9.41 27.51
N SER A 65 21.35 9.51 26.52
CA SER A 65 21.27 10.54 25.49
C SER A 65 20.23 10.25 24.41
N LEU A 66 19.57 9.08 24.44
CA LEU A 66 18.55 8.70 23.47
C LEU A 66 17.33 9.62 23.51
N ALA A 67 17.02 10.22 24.67
CA ALA A 67 15.88 11.13 24.84
C ALA A 67 15.99 12.38 23.95
N ASP A 68 17.20 12.88 23.76
CA ASP A 68 17.50 14.07 22.94
C ASP A 68 18.11 13.71 21.59
N ASP A 69 18.04 12.43 21.20
CA ASP A 69 18.68 11.93 19.99
C ASP A 69 17.84 12.28 18.75
N GLU A 70 18.40 13.13 17.90
CA GLU A 70 17.77 13.57 16.65
C GLU A 70 17.51 12.39 15.70
N THR A 71 18.35 11.35 15.72
CA THR A 71 18.17 10.15 14.89
C THR A 71 16.92 9.39 15.32
N LEU A 72 16.65 9.28 16.63
CA LEU A 72 15.40 8.71 17.13
C LEU A 72 14.19 9.52 16.65
N GLN A 73 14.20 10.83 16.86
CA GLN A 73 13.08 11.71 16.49
C GLN A 73 12.79 11.67 14.99
N ASN A 74 13.84 11.72 14.16
CA ASN A 74 13.74 11.60 12.71
C ASN A 74 13.20 10.22 12.30
N THR A 75 13.66 9.14 12.94
CA THR A 75 13.18 7.79 12.64
C THR A 75 11.70 7.64 12.97
N VAL A 76 11.25 8.11 14.14
CA VAL A 76 9.84 8.06 14.56
C VAL A 76 8.97 8.83 13.57
N THR A 77 9.34 10.07 13.28
CA THR A 77 8.62 10.92 12.31
C THR A 77 8.53 10.22 10.97
N LYS A 78 9.63 9.63 10.50
CA LYS A 78 9.65 8.94 9.20
C LYS A 78 8.76 7.71 9.17
N VAL A 79 8.77 6.91 10.23
CA VAL A 79 7.92 5.72 10.35
C VAL A 79 6.45 6.12 10.35
N ASP A 80 6.08 7.20 11.02
CA ASP A 80 4.68 7.66 11.07
C ASP A 80 4.21 8.19 9.71
N GLU A 81 5.03 8.96 8.99
CA GLU A 81 4.76 9.34 7.59
C GLU A 81 4.54 8.11 6.69
N LEU A 82 5.38 7.08 6.83
CA LEU A 82 5.27 5.86 6.03
C LEU A 82 3.98 5.10 6.34
N LYS A 83 3.59 5.02 7.62
CA LYS A 83 2.32 4.41 8.04
C LYS A 83 1.12 5.17 7.49
N GLU A 84 1.15 6.50 7.52
CA GLU A 84 0.08 7.32 6.95
C GLU A 84 -0.08 7.06 5.44
N ARG A 85 1.05 7.01 4.71
CA ARG A 85 1.04 6.67 3.28
C ARG A 85 0.50 5.27 3.00
N ILE A 86 0.79 4.30 3.87
CA ILE A 86 0.20 2.95 3.79
C ILE A 86 -1.31 3.03 3.97
N ALA A 87 -1.79 3.73 5.00
CA ALA A 87 -3.22 3.87 5.28
C ALA A 87 -3.97 4.53 4.10
N GLN A 88 -3.40 5.58 3.51
CA GLN A 88 -3.95 6.23 2.32
C GLN A 88 -4.04 5.27 1.12
N LYS A 89 -3.02 4.44 0.89
CA LYS A 89 -3.01 3.43 -0.17
C LYS A 89 -4.00 2.29 0.10
N GLU A 90 -4.15 1.86 1.36
CA GLU A 90 -5.15 0.87 1.75
C GLU A 90 -6.57 1.41 1.52
N ALA A 91 -6.84 2.68 1.84
CA ALA A 91 -8.09 3.35 1.51
C ALA A 91 -8.37 3.38 -0.01
N GLN A 92 -7.34 3.65 -0.83
CA GLN A 92 -7.48 3.58 -2.30
C GLN A 92 -7.87 2.18 -2.78
N ILE A 93 -7.34 1.11 -2.17
CA ILE A 93 -7.74 -0.26 -2.50
C ILE A 93 -9.22 -0.48 -2.13
N GLU A 94 -9.67 0.01 -0.99
CA GLU A 94 -11.09 -0.11 -0.60
C GLU A 94 -12.01 0.62 -1.57
N GLU A 95 -11.66 1.83 -2.02
CA GLU A 95 -12.43 2.53 -3.05
C GLU A 95 -12.45 1.76 -4.40
N LEU A 96 -11.34 1.13 -4.78
CA LEU A 96 -11.28 0.32 -6.01
C LEU A 96 -12.04 -1.01 -5.91
N ARG A 97 -12.29 -1.50 -4.69
CA ARG A 97 -13.07 -2.72 -4.42
C ARG A 97 -14.57 -2.47 -4.43
N LYS A 98 -15.01 -1.23 -4.17
CA LYS A 98 -16.43 -0.91 -4.22
C LYS A 98 -16.95 -1.14 -5.65
N PRO A 99 -18.07 -1.85 -5.82
CA PRO A 99 -18.72 -1.95 -7.12
C PRO A 99 -19.10 -0.54 -7.56
N LYS A 100 -18.92 -0.21 -8.85
CA LYS A 100 -19.54 0.98 -9.44
C LYS A 100 -21.05 0.79 -9.24
N THR A 101 -21.64 1.50 -8.28
CA THR A 101 -23.09 1.65 -8.21
C THR A 101 -23.49 2.40 -9.48
N GLU A 102 -24.38 1.79 -10.25
CA GLU A 102 -24.84 2.24 -11.57
C GLU A 102 -25.32 3.69 -11.61
#